data_AF-A0A1Q5XKY5-F1
#
_entry.id   AF-A0A1Q5XKY5-F1
#
_cell.length_a   1.000
_cell.length_b   1.000
_cell.length_c   1.000
_cell.angle_alpha   90.00
_cell.angle_beta   90.00
_cell.angle_gamma   90.00
#
_symmetry.space_group_name_H-M   'P 1'
#
loop_
_entity.id
_entity.type
_entity.pdbx_description
1 polymer ?
#
loop_
_entity_poly.entity_id
_entity_poly.type
_entity_poly.pdbx_seq_one_letter_code
_entity_poly.pdbx_strand_id
1 'polypeptide(L)' 'MEKQEIFMKGYINKVIKITFLDNLHVTGTYVDYYYSNNVIVIVPEDEHDDVRLLIPLSAIKTIARWFH' A
#
# COMPACT_ATOMS: atom_id res chain seq x y z
N MET A 1 -14.63 -9.72 4.96
CA MET A 1 -13.44 -9.33 5.76
C MET A 1 -12.29 -10.31 5.57
N GLU A 2 -12.45 -11.63 5.78
CA GLU A 2 -11.33 -12.61 5.71
C GLU A 2 -10.44 -12.54 4.45
N LYS A 3 -11.02 -12.48 3.25
CA LYS A 3 -10.23 -12.45 1.99
C LYS A 3 -9.35 -11.20 1.87
N GLN A 4 -9.82 -10.07 2.39
CA GLN A 4 -9.10 -8.81 2.34
C GLN A 4 -7.94 -8.85 3.34
N GLU A 5 -8.15 -9.39 4.53
CA GLU A 5 -7.10 -9.55 5.56
C GLU A 5 -5.97 -10.50 5.14
N ILE A 6 -6.30 -11.61 4.48
CA ILE A 6 -5.31 -12.55 3.94
C ILE A 6 -4.43 -11.85 2.89
N PHE A 7 -5.04 -11.03 2.04
CA PHE A 7 -4.33 -10.18 1.09
C PHE A 7 -3.47 -9.11 1.80
N MET A 8 -4.00 -8.43 2.81
CA MET A 8 -3.26 -7.38 3.53
C MET A 8 -2.05 -7.91 4.29
N LYS A 9 -2.08 -9.13 4.82
CA LYS A 9 -0.90 -9.72 5.47
C LYS A 9 0.10 -10.32 4.49
N GLY A 10 -0.38 -10.91 3.39
CA GLY A 10 0.48 -11.62 2.43
C GLY A 10 1.44 -10.73 1.62
N TYR A 11 1.17 -9.43 1.56
CA TYR A 11 1.94 -8.47 0.77
C TYR A 11 2.92 -7.63 1.61
N ILE A 12 2.94 -7.81 2.93
CA ILE A 12 3.90 -7.12 3.80
C ILE A 12 5.34 -7.43 3.36
N ASN A 13 6.20 -6.42 3.37
CA ASN A 13 7.57 -6.42 2.86
C ASN A 13 7.70 -6.76 1.37
N LYS A 14 6.63 -6.59 0.59
CA LYS A 14 6.68 -6.67 -0.88
C LYS A 14 6.52 -5.28 -1.47
N VAL A 15 7.15 -5.07 -2.62
CA VAL A 15 6.90 -3.89 -3.44
C VAL A 15 5.51 -4.03 -4.05
N ILE A 16 4.70 -3.00 -3.85
CA ILE A 16 3.34 -2.91 -4.38
C ILE A 16 3.18 -1.62 -5.17
N LYS A 17 2.26 -1.68 -6.14
CA LYS A 17 1.73 -0.51 -6.82
C LYS A 17 0.33 -0.24 -6.31
N ILE A 18 0.12 0.96 -5.77
CA ILE A 18 -1.19 1.45 -5.35
C ILE A 18 -1.65 2.44 -6.42
N THR A 19 -2.84 2.20 -6.97
CA THR A 19 -3.49 3.14 -7.89
C THR A 19 -4.65 3.80 -7.16
N PHE A 20 -4.70 5.14 -7.21
CA PHE A 20 -5.72 5.96 -6.56
C PHE A 20 -6.97 6.11 -7.46
N LEU A 21 -8.04 6.67 -6.89
CA LEU A 21 -9.31 6.89 -7.60
C LEU A 21 -9.17 7.85 -8.79
N ASP A 22 -8.26 8.82 -8.72
CA ASP A 22 -7.91 9.77 -9.79
C ASP A 22 -6.95 9.18 -10.85
N ASN A 23 -6.60 7.90 -10.72
CA ASN A 23 -5.64 7.15 -11.55
C ASN A 23 -4.17 7.58 -11.40
N LEU A 24 -3.84 8.43 -10.44
CA LEU A 24 -2.45 8.54 -9.99
C LEU A 24 -2.02 7.24 -9.33
N HIS A 25 -0.72 7.00 -9.23
CA HIS A 25 -0.20 5.82 -8.57
C HIS A 25 1.08 6.12 -7.80
N VAL A 26 1.36 5.25 -6.85
CA VAL A 26 2.61 5.21 -6.11
C VAL A 26 3.10 3.77 -6.04
N THR A 27 4.41 3.59 -6.17
CA THR A 27 5.08 2.32 -5.90
C THR A 27 5.89 2.43 -4.62
N GLY A 28 5.97 1.34 -3.88
CA GLY A 28 6.68 1.33 -2.61
C GLY A 28 6.65 -0.02 -1.91
N THR A 29 7.52 -0.18 -0.94
CA THR A 29 7.52 -1.34 -0.06
C THR A 29 6.38 -1.21 0.94
N TYR A 30 5.48 -2.19 0.95
CA TYR A 30 4.39 -2.27 1.90
C TYR A 30 4.90 -2.71 3.27
N VAL A 31 4.78 -1.83 4.26
CA VAL A 31 5.38 -2.05 5.59
C VAL A 31 4.34 -2.54 6.59
N ASP A 32 3.17 -1.91 6.63
CA ASP A 32 2.19 -2.17 7.68
C ASP A 32 0.77 -1.74 7.30
N TYR A 33 -0.24 -2.26 7.98
CA TYR A 33 -1.63 -1.88 7.83
C TYR A 33 -2.32 -1.66 9.18
N TYR A 34 -2.80 -0.44 9.37
CA TYR A 34 -3.52 -0.04 10.58
C TYR A 34 -5.01 -0.29 10.40
N TYR A 35 -5.44 -1.48 10.85
CA TYR A 35 -6.84 -1.92 10.84
C TYR A 35 -7.82 -0.89 11.39
N SER A 36 -7.51 -0.31 12.56
CA SER A 36 -8.39 0.66 13.23
C SER A 36 -8.58 1.95 12.43
N ASN A 37 -7.62 2.30 11.58
CA ASN A 37 -7.62 3.52 10.78
C ASN A 37 -7.95 3.26 9.30
N ASN A 38 -8.03 1.99 8.88
CA ASN A 38 -8.16 1.58 7.48
C ASN A 38 -7.10 2.24 6.57
N VAL A 39 -5.83 2.19 7.01
CA VAL A 39 -4.70 2.85 6.32
C VAL A 39 -3.60 1.84 6.04
N ILE A 40 -3.09 1.85 4.80
CA ILE A 40 -1.87 1.15 4.39
C ILE A 40 -0.66 2.07 4.56
N VAL A 41 0.44 1.52 5.03
CA VAL A 41 1.72 2.20 5.17
C VAL A 41 2.70 1.65 4.14
N ILE A 42 3.23 2.53 3.28
CA ILE A 42 4.30 2.19 2.35
C ILE A 42 5.52 3.09 2.55
N VAL A 43 6.69 2.59 2.20
CA VAL A 43 7.89 3.40 1.94
C VAL A 43 8.01 3.55 0.41
N PRO A 44 7.85 4.75 -0.15
CA PRO A 44 7.89 4.96 -1.60
C PRO A 44 9.27 4.63 -2.19
N GLU A 45 9.32 4.17 -3.44
CA GLU A 45 10.61 3.92 -4.12
C GLU A 45 11.34 5.22 -4.51
N ASP A 46 10.59 6.28 -4.81
CA ASP A 46 11.13 7.56 -5.31
C ASP A 46 11.52 8.56 -4.21
N GLU A 47 11.28 8.20 -2.94
CA GLU A 47 11.55 9.06 -1.77
C GLU A 47 12.67 8.47 -0.91
N HIS A 48 13.32 9.30 -0.10
CA HIS A 48 14.29 8.81 0.88
C HIS A 48 13.63 7.83 1.86
N ASP A 49 14.36 6.77 2.26
CA ASP A 49 13.89 5.65 3.11
C ASP A 49 13.19 6.05 4.43
N ASP A 50 13.33 7.31 4.86
CA ASP A 50 12.71 7.86 6.07
C ASP A 50 11.26 8.34 5.86
N VAL A 51 10.79 8.44 4.61
CA VAL A 51 9.43 8.88 4.28
C VAL A 51 8.47 7.68 4.27
N ARG A 52 7.46 7.73 5.14
CA ARG A 52 6.35 6.77 5.16
C ARG A 52 5.08 7.43 4.69
N LEU A 53 4.44 6.86 3.67
CA LEU A 53 3.13 7.29 3.22
C LEU A 53 2.03 6.47 3.90
N LEU A 54 1.10 7.18 4.52
CA LEU A 54 -0.12 6.65 5.08
C LEU A 54 -1.25 6.86 4.08
N ILE A 55 -1.74 5.77 3.48
CA ILE A 55 -2.73 5.80 2.43
C ILE A 55 -4.06 5.23 2.95
N PRO A 56 -5.12 6.04 3.03
CA PRO A 56 -6.46 5.56 3.37
C PRO A 56 -6.96 4.56 2.32
N LEU A 57 -7.49 3.42 2.75
CA LEU A 57 -8.07 2.41 1.85
C LEU A 57 -9.18 2.99 0.96
N SER A 58 -9.91 3.99 1.45
CA SER A 58 -10.97 4.68 0.70
C SER A 58 -10.45 5.45 -0.52
N ALA A 59 -9.17 5.82 -0.56
CA ALA A 59 -8.54 6.49 -1.69
C ALA A 59 -8.00 5.49 -2.74
N ILE A 60 -7.98 4.20 -2.43
CA ILE A 60 -7.36 3.17 -3.25
C ILE A 60 -8.38 2.58 -4.21
N LYS A 61 -8.03 2.61 -5.50
CA LYS A 61 -8.75 1.92 -6.56
C LYS A 61 -8.27 0.48 -6.70
N THR A 62 -6.96 0.27 -6.74
CA THR A 62 -6.34 -1.06 -6.87
C THR A 62 -5.00 -1.15 -6.14
N ILE A 63 -4.66 -2.37 -5.71
CA ILE A 63 -3.37 -2.74 -5.16
C ILE A 63 -2.87 -3.97 -5.92
N ALA A 64 -1.65 -3.89 -6.45
CA ALA A 64 -1.02 -5.01 -7.14
C ALA A 64 0.42 -5.18 -6.66
N ARG A 65 0.94 -6.41 -6.74
CA ARG A 65 2.38 -6.63 -6.55
C ARG A 65 3.11 -5.99 -7.72
N TRP A 66 4.18 -5.27 -7.42
CA TRP A 66 5.03 -4.65 -8.42
C TRP A 66 6.34 -5.43 -8.49
N PHE A 67 6.71 -5.84 -9.70
CA PHE A 67 7.99 -6.46 -10.00
C PHE A 67 8.66 -5.52 -11.01
N HIS A 68 9.84 -5.04 -10.64
CA HIS A 68 10.67 -4.17 -11.50
C HIS A 68 11.09 -4.92 -12.77
#